data_AF-A0A538JV75-F1
#
_entry.id   AF-A0A538JV75-F1
#
_cell.length_a   1.000
_cell.length_b   1.000
_cell.length_c   1.000
_cell.angle_alpha   90.00
_cell.angle_beta   90.00
_cell.angle_gamma   90.00
#
_symmetry.space_group_name_H-M   'P 1'
#
loop_
_entity.id
_entity.type
_entity.pdbx_description
1 polymer ?
#
loop_
_entity_poly.entity_id
_entity_poly.type
_entity_poly.pdbx_seq_one_letter_code
_entity_poly.pdbx_strand_id
1 'polypeptide(L)' 'MTRDEWLAAFASAAGVDATSADDIDALLELAGIAAHVSERTAAPITCWIAAVAGLTPADALRIAQAVREGAE' A
#
# COMPACT_ATOMS: atom_id res chain seq x y z
N MET A 1 9.82 -19.40 -0.64
CA MET A 1 9.82 -18.20 0.19
C MET A 1 8.38 -17.71 0.31
N THR A 2 7.93 -17.44 1.52
CA THR A 2 6.60 -16.87 1.80
C THR A 2 6.59 -15.36 1.49
N ARG A 3 5.41 -14.73 1.54
CA ARG A 3 5.26 -13.27 1.43
C ARG A 3 6.12 -12.55 2.47
N ASP A 4 6.03 -12.97 3.73
CA ASP A 4 6.68 -12.27 4.84
C ASP A 4 8.21 -12.45 4.79
N GLU A 5 8.68 -13.64 4.40
CA GLU A 5 10.11 -13.88 4.17
C GLU A 5 10.66 -13.00 3.04
N TRP A 6 9.90 -12.83 1.95
CA TRP A 6 10.28 -11.95 0.85
C TRP A 6 10.34 -10.48 1.27
N LEU A 7 9.30 -9.99 1.95
CA LEU A 7 9.24 -8.60 2.41
C LEU A 7 10.36 -8.29 3.40
N ALA A 8 10.64 -9.18 4.35
CA ALA A 8 11.74 -9.02 5.28
C ALA A 8 13.11 -9.00 4.58
N ALA A 9 13.33 -9.90 3.62
CA ALA A 9 14.57 -9.95 2.84
C ALA A 9 14.76 -8.68 1.98
N PHE A 10 13.68 -8.20 1.35
CA PHE A 10 13.70 -6.99 0.53
C PHE A 10 13.96 -5.74 1.37
N ALA A 11 13.26 -5.59 2.51
CA ALA A 11 13.45 -4.46 3.43
C ALA A 11 14.92 -4.38 3.91
N SER A 12 15.47 -5.53 4.33
CA SER A 12 16.87 -5.66 4.71
C SER A 12 17.82 -5.24 3.59
N ALA A 13 17.60 -5.72 2.35
CA ALA A 13 18.41 -5.34 1.19
C ALA A 13 18.29 -3.85 0.82
N ALA A 14 17.13 -3.24 1.08
CA ALA A 14 16.86 -1.83 0.85
C ALA A 14 17.37 -0.92 1.99
N GLY A 15 17.87 -1.49 3.10
CA GLY A 15 18.35 -0.74 4.26
C GLY A 15 17.25 -0.07 5.08
N VAL A 16 16.04 -0.64 5.07
CA VAL A 16 14.89 -0.16 5.83
C VAL A 16 14.38 -1.23 6.79
N ASP A 17 13.66 -0.81 7.82
CA ASP A 17 13.02 -1.73 8.75
C ASP A 17 11.93 -2.56 8.08
N ALA A 18 11.69 -3.76 8.61
CA ALA A 18 10.61 -4.61 8.14
C ALA A 18 9.26 -3.92 8.36
N THR A 19 8.38 -4.00 7.35
CA THR A 19 7.03 -3.46 7.42
C THR A 19 6.22 -4.18 8.49
N SER A 20 5.52 -3.42 9.34
CA SER A 20 4.67 -4.00 10.39
C SER A 20 3.46 -4.73 9.80
N ALA A 21 2.84 -5.63 10.57
CA ALA A 21 1.65 -6.35 10.12
C ALA A 21 0.48 -5.39 9.81
N ASP A 22 0.27 -4.37 10.66
CA ASP A 22 -0.77 -3.36 10.48
C ASP A 22 -0.53 -2.53 9.21
N ASP A 23 0.72 -2.16 8.93
CA ASP A 23 1.10 -1.44 7.71
C ASP A 23 0.90 -2.31 6.46
N ILE A 24 1.21 -3.60 6.54
CA ILE A 24 0.97 -4.55 5.45
C ILE A 24 -0.53 -4.63 5.16
N ASP A 25 -1.37 -4.79 6.18
CA ASP A 25 -2.82 -4.90 6.01
C ASP A 25 -3.41 -3.61 5.42
N ALA A 26 -2.97 -2.43 5.89
CA ALA A 26 -3.39 -1.15 5.34
C ALA A 26 -2.95 -0.96 3.88
N LEU A 27 -1.73 -1.36 3.50
CA LEU A 27 -1.24 -1.30 2.12
C LEU A 27 -2.00 -2.26 1.20
N LEU A 28 -2.35 -3.45 1.68
CA LEU A 28 -3.13 -4.42 0.91
C LEU A 28 -4.57 -3.93 0.70
N GLU A 29 -5.19 -3.30 1.71
CA GLU A 29 -6.51 -2.69 1.55
C GLU A 29 -6.47 -1.50 0.59
N LEU A 30 -5.47 -0.62 0.71
CA LEU A 30 -5.23 0.51 -0.20
C LEU A 30 -5.11 0.03 -1.66
N ALA A 31 -4.24 -0.96 -1.90
CA ALA A 31 -4.06 -1.58 -3.21
C ALA A 31 -5.37 -2.19 -3.72
N GLY A 32 -6.11 -2.87 -2.83
CA GLY A 32 -7.42 -3.42 -3.11
C GLY A 32 -8.38 -2.37 -3.62
N ILE A 33 -8.57 -1.26 -2.89
CA ILE A 33 -9.47 -0.17 -3.30
C ILE A 33 -9.10 0.34 -4.69
N ALA A 34 -7.83 0.69 -4.91
CA ALA A 34 -7.36 1.23 -6.19
C ALA A 34 -7.61 0.26 -7.36
N ALA A 35 -7.39 -1.04 -7.18
CA ALA A 35 -7.63 -2.05 -8.21
C ALA A 35 -9.11 -2.25 -8.56
N HIS A 36 -10.02 -2.02 -7.60
CA HIS A 36 -11.46 -2.20 -7.81
C HIS A 36 -12.12 -0.97 -8.43
N VAL A 37 -11.73 0.24 -8.03
CA VAL A 37 -12.31 1.49 -8.55
C VAL A 37 -11.73 1.91 -9.90
N SER A 38 -10.60 1.33 -10.29
CA SER A 38 -9.87 1.67 -11.52
C SER A 38 -9.42 0.38 -12.23
N GLU A 39 -8.17 0.31 -12.65
CA GLU A 39 -7.54 -0.88 -13.24
C GLU A 39 -6.60 -1.55 -12.24
N ARG A 40 -6.33 -2.85 -12.40
CA ARG A 40 -5.40 -3.59 -11.50
C ARG A 40 -4.02 -2.96 -11.40
N THR A 41 -3.57 -2.29 -12.46
CA THR A 41 -2.30 -1.56 -12.51
C THR A 41 -2.26 -0.34 -11.59
N ALA A 42 -3.41 0.21 -11.20
CA ALA A 42 -3.50 1.35 -10.28
C ALA A 42 -3.04 0.98 -8.86
N ALA A 43 -3.18 -0.28 -8.44
CA ALA A 43 -2.77 -0.74 -7.11
C ALA A 43 -1.30 -0.44 -6.76
N PRO A 44 -0.30 -1.00 -7.49
CA PRO A 44 1.10 -0.72 -7.18
C PRO A 44 1.49 0.75 -7.38
N ILE A 45 0.87 1.45 -8.34
CA ILE A 45 1.13 2.87 -8.60
C ILE A 45 0.63 3.74 -7.43
N THR A 46 -0.52 3.41 -6.85
CA THR A 46 -1.08 4.12 -5.70
C THR A 46 -0.21 3.95 -4.46
N CYS A 47 0.24 2.72 -4.17
CA CYS A 47 1.17 2.46 -3.06
C CYS A 47 2.50 3.21 -3.24
N TRP A 48 3.01 3.29 -4.47
CA TRP A 48 4.20 4.09 -4.78
C TRP A 48 3.99 5.59 -4.56
N ILE A 49 2.86 6.14 -5.03
CA ILE A 49 2.52 7.56 -4.83
C ILE A 49 2.42 7.88 -3.33
N ALA A 50 1.79 7.01 -2.53
CA ALA A 50 1.71 7.18 -1.09
C ALA A 50 3.09 7.28 -0.42
N ALA A 51 4.00 6.38 -0.80
CA ALA A 51 5.38 6.39 -0.31
C ALA A 51 6.12 7.67 -0.70
N VAL A 52 6.02 8.11 -1.96
CA VAL A 52 6.65 9.35 -2.45
C VAL A 52 6.07 10.59 -1.77
N ALA A 53 4.78 10.57 -1.43
CA ALA A 53 4.12 11.65 -0.70
C ALA A 53 4.45 11.67 0.81
N GLY A 54 5.21 10.70 1.32
CA GLY A 54 5.56 10.60 2.73
C GLY A 54 4.37 10.26 3.64
N LEU A 55 3.33 9.62 3.09
CA LEU A 55 2.14 9.23 3.84
C LEU A 55 2.39 7.94 4.61
N THR A 56 1.82 7.84 5.81
CA THR A 56 1.69 6.55 6.48
C THR A 56 0.71 5.66 5.70
N PRO A 57 0.83 4.32 5.75
CA PRO A 57 -0.15 3.42 5.15
C PRO A 57 -1.59 3.70 5.57
N ALA A 58 -1.81 3.99 6.86
CA ALA A 58 -3.13 4.34 7.39
C ALA A 58 -3.67 5.66 6.79
N ASP A 59 -2.83 6.67 6.60
CA ASP A 59 -3.25 7.94 5.99
C ASP A 59 -3.56 7.79 4.50
N ALA A 60 -2.73 7.01 3.79
CA ALA A 60 -2.96 6.72 2.38
C ALA A 60 -4.25 5.91 2.16
N LEU A 61 -4.53 4.93 3.03
CA LEU A 61 -5.77 4.17 3.01
C LEU A 61 -7.00 5.08 3.18
N ARG A 62 -6.96 6.02 4.14
CA ARG A 62 -8.04 6.98 4.37
C ARG A 62 -8.31 7.85 3.14
N ILE A 63 -7.25 8.30 2.45
CA ILE A 63 -7.39 9.07 1.21
C ILE A 63 -8.05 8.22 0.13
N ALA A 64 -7.64 6.96 -0.06
CA ALA A 64 -8.24 6.09 -1.05
C ALA A 64 -9.72 5.78 -0.77
N GLN A 65 -10.09 5.60 0.51
CA GLN A 65 -11.48 5.45 0.93
C GLN A 65 -12.31 6.69 0.57
N ALA A 66 -11.81 7.90 0.86
CA ALA A 66 -12.48 9.16 0.50
C ALA A 66 -12.60 9.37 -1.03
N VAL A 67 -11.56 9.00 -1.79
CA VAL A 67 -11.59 9.05 -3.26
C VAL A 67 -12.64 8.09 -3.83
N ARG A 68 -12.76 6.87 -3.27
CA ARG A 68 -13.80 5.91 -3.67
C ARG A 68 -15.20 6.48 -3.40
N GLU A 69 -15.44 7.01 -2.21
CA GLU A 69 -16.75 7.58 -1.83
C GLU A 69 -17.16 8.76 -2.73
N GLY A 70 -16.21 9.57 -3.20
CA GLY A 70 -16.48 10.66 -4.14
C GLY A 70 -16.65 10.22 -5.60
N ALA A 71 -16.36 8.96 -5.93
CA ALA A 71 -16.52 8.39 -7.28
C ALA A 71 -17.83 7.61 -7.45
N GLU A 72 -18.57 7.38 -6.35
CA GLU A 72 -19.93 6.82 -6.31
C GLU A 72 -20.99 7.91 -6.52
#